data_AF-A0A8S9U2F0-F1
#
_entry.id   AF-A0A8S9U2F0-F1
#
_cell.length_a   1.000
_cell.length_b   1.000
_cell.length_c   1.000
_cell.angle_alpha   90.00
_cell.angle_beta   90.00
_cell.angle_gamma   90.00
#
_symmetry.space_group_name_H-M   'P 1'
#
loop_
_entity.id
_entity.type
_entity.pdbx_description
1 polymer ?
#
loop_
_entity_poly.entity_id
_entity_poly.type
_entity_poly.pdbx_seq_one_letter_code
_entity_poly.pdbx_strand_id
1 'polypeptide(L)'
;MAKRFVNPAFIIMVSVPIAMVLNVLIAMNKPSPVVHQSVDLIFDHVYYRPWGGEVSGFKDSTAKYHRTLVQVYNLDSSLSEFLVSKLPAEFSLADLGEHNVVEHDASLVHDDSWKGQDPSSVSATLATNLLSRGNKDRQLTRTTLARYRFEREADSAAYTPEFKETFTTERALTAYAEAAVMLLVMGEQSTSISVEHARAFLVEERLPDDYKKPSEPVTMTQSLWVALQLKTLALLNLLVADLGFSTILT
;
A
#
# COMPACT_ATOMS: atom_id res chain seq x y z
N MET A 1 -36.27 -32.06 3.77
CA MET A 1 -35.36 -30.90 3.86
C MET A 1 -34.35 -30.99 2.74
N ALA A 2 -34.37 -30.07 1.78
CA ALA A 2 -33.37 -30.01 0.72
C ALA A 2 -32.03 -29.52 1.31
N LYS A 3 -30.95 -30.29 1.18
CA LYS A 3 -29.60 -29.82 1.48
C LYS A 3 -29.29 -28.67 0.52
N ARG A 4 -29.14 -27.46 1.06
CA ARG A 4 -28.70 -26.30 0.29
C ARG A 4 -27.24 -26.56 -0.12
N PHE A 5 -27.02 -26.96 -1.37
CA PHE A 5 -25.68 -27.12 -1.92
C PHE A 5 -25.06 -25.72 -2.03
N VAL A 6 -24.19 -25.38 -1.07
CA VAL A 6 -23.38 -24.18 -1.16
C VAL A 6 -22.31 -24.45 -2.20
N ASN A 7 -22.22 -23.60 -3.23
CA ASN A 7 -21.25 -23.75 -4.30
C ASN A 7 -19.82 -23.75 -3.71
N PRO A 8 -18.98 -24.75 -3.97
CA PRO A 8 -17.61 -24.80 -3.44
C PRO A 8 -16.76 -23.57 -3.87
N ALA A 9 -17.03 -22.98 -5.03
CA ALA A 9 -16.40 -21.72 -5.45
C ALA A 9 -16.78 -20.55 -4.53
N PHE A 10 -18.02 -20.52 -4.01
CA PHE A 10 -18.49 -19.51 -3.06
C PHE A 10 -17.84 -19.68 -1.68
N ILE A 11 -17.60 -20.93 -1.25
CA ILE A 11 -16.89 -21.20 0.00
C ILE A 11 -15.44 -20.71 -0.12
N ILE A 12 -14.72 -21.07 -1.19
CA ILE A 12 -13.32 -20.65 -1.39
C ILE A 12 -13.19 -19.12 -1.50
N MET A 13 -14.04 -18.49 -2.32
CA MET A 13 -14.01 -17.04 -2.57
C MET A 13 -14.32 -16.17 -1.35
N VAL A 14 -14.99 -16.71 -0.32
CA VAL A 14 -15.38 -15.94 0.88
C VAL A 14 -14.57 -16.36 2.10
N SER A 15 -14.34 -17.66 2.30
CA SER A 15 -13.67 -18.16 3.52
C SER A 15 -12.15 -18.03 3.50
N VAL A 16 -11.50 -18.18 2.34
CA VAL A 16 -10.05 -17.99 2.20
C VAL A 16 -9.65 -16.54 2.47
N PRO A 17 -10.34 -15.53 1.90
CA PRO A 17 -10.05 -14.14 2.24
C PRO A 17 -10.24 -13.83 3.74
N ILE A 18 -11.35 -14.30 4.35
CA ILE A 18 -11.59 -14.10 5.78
C ILE A 18 -10.49 -14.74 6.63
N ALA A 19 -10.08 -15.97 6.31
CA ALA A 19 -8.98 -16.65 7.00
C ALA A 19 -7.63 -15.94 6.81
N MET A 20 -7.40 -15.33 5.64
CA MET A 20 -6.20 -14.56 5.37
C MET A 20 -6.16 -13.27 6.20
N VAL A 21 -7.27 -12.52 6.28
CA VAL A 21 -7.39 -11.33 7.15
C VAL A 21 -7.18 -11.72 8.63
N LEU A 22 -7.74 -12.85 9.06
CA LEU A 22 -7.60 -13.30 10.44
C LEU A 22 -6.15 -13.71 10.77
N ASN A 23 -5.48 -14.46 9.88
CA ASN A 23 -4.08 -14.84 10.06
C ASN A 23 -3.14 -13.63 10.03
N VAL A 24 -3.46 -12.62 9.24
CA VAL A 24 -2.76 -11.35 9.17
C VAL A 24 -2.90 -10.56 10.47
N LEU A 25 -4.11 -10.43 11.01
CA LEU A 25 -4.34 -9.79 12.31
C LEU A 25 -3.55 -10.51 13.42
N ILE A 26 -3.43 -11.84 13.34
CA ILE A 26 -2.62 -12.65 14.26
C ILE A 26 -1.11 -12.38 14.08
N ALA A 27 -0.64 -12.23 12.84
CA ALA A 27 0.77 -11.94 12.54
C ALA A 27 1.18 -10.51 12.96
N MET A 28 0.32 -9.53 12.71
CA MET A 28 0.52 -8.13 13.12
C MET A 28 0.52 -7.95 14.64
N ASN A 29 -0.07 -8.89 15.38
CA ASN A 29 -0.06 -8.88 16.85
C ASN A 29 1.24 -9.46 17.45
N LYS A 30 2.25 -9.80 16.62
CA LYS A 30 3.58 -10.22 17.08
C LYS A 30 4.49 -8.99 17.17
N PRO A 31 5.13 -8.73 18.31
CA PRO A 31 6.13 -7.66 18.41
C PRO A 31 7.32 -7.99 17.50
N SER A 32 7.69 -7.07 16.61
CA SER A 32 8.93 -7.18 15.83
C SER A 32 10.12 -6.77 16.70
N PRO A 33 11.26 -7.47 16.63
CA PRO A 33 12.48 -7.02 17.26
C PRO A 33 12.98 -5.77 16.53
N VAL A 34 12.98 -4.62 17.22
CA VAL A 34 13.59 -3.38 16.72
C VAL A 34 15.09 -3.47 17.00
N VAL A 35 15.91 -3.46 15.95
CA VAL A 35 17.36 -3.30 16.06
C VAL A 35 17.66 -1.81 15.85
N HIS A 36 18.17 -1.14 16.89
CA HIS A 36 18.59 0.25 16.78
C HIS A 36 19.95 0.32 16.08
N GLN A 37 20.00 0.95 14.90
CA GLN A 37 21.24 1.34 14.27
C GLN A 37 21.20 2.86 14.03
N SER A 38 22.14 3.58 14.64
CA SER A 38 22.26 5.03 14.51
C SER A 38 22.98 5.38 13.21
N VAL A 39 22.32 6.09 12.29
CA VAL A 39 22.94 6.64 11.09
C VAL A 39 22.75 8.15 11.09
N ASP A 40 23.87 8.85 10.99
CA ASP A 40 24.00 10.30 11.10
C ASP A 40 24.07 10.87 9.68
N LEU A 41 23.00 11.48 9.16
CA LEU A 41 23.02 12.15 7.84
C LEU A 41 22.24 13.46 7.83
N ILE A 42 23.03 14.52 7.65
CA ILE A 42 22.65 15.93 7.50
C ILE A 42 22.14 16.13 6.06
N PHE A 43 20.82 16.25 5.86
CA PHE A 43 20.24 16.97 4.72
C PHE A 43 18.90 17.60 5.12
N ASP A 44 18.87 18.94 5.08
CA ASP A 44 17.75 19.78 5.51
C ASP A 44 16.55 19.70 4.56
N HIS A 45 15.48 19.04 5.01
CA HIS A 45 14.11 19.39 4.64
C HIS A 45 13.33 19.77 5.91
N VAL A 46 13.20 21.08 6.12
CA VAL A 46 12.54 21.67 7.30
C VAL A 46 11.03 21.51 7.18
N TYR A 47 10.47 20.49 7.83
CA TYR A 47 9.04 20.46 8.14
C TYR A 47 8.74 21.47 9.26
N TYR A 48 7.78 22.37 9.01
CA TYR A 48 7.37 23.42 9.93
C TYR A 48 6.87 22.82 11.25
N ARG A 49 7.53 23.17 12.37
CA ARG A 49 7.21 22.75 13.73
C ARG A 49 6.02 23.56 14.27
N PRO A 50 4.85 22.97 14.59
CA PRO A 50 3.83 23.69 15.36
C PRO A 50 4.35 23.92 16.79
N TRP A 51 4.22 25.14 17.32
CA TRP A 51 4.62 25.48 18.69
C TRP A 51 3.55 25.09 19.71
N GLY A 52 4.00 24.55 20.85
CA GLY A 52 3.23 24.37 22.09
C GLY A 52 2.46 23.05 22.16
N GLY A 53 2.84 22.17 23.10
CA GLY A 53 2.01 21.14 23.76
C GLY A 53 1.18 20.11 22.96
N GLU A 54 1.04 20.23 21.64
CA GLU A 54 0.00 19.54 20.85
C GLU A 54 0.55 18.48 19.88
N VAL A 55 1.77 18.00 20.12
CA VAL A 55 2.44 17.00 19.26
C VAL A 55 2.50 15.61 19.89
N SER A 56 1.37 15.14 20.42
CA SER A 56 1.05 13.71 20.58
C SER A 56 -0.41 13.60 21.03
N GLY A 57 -1.32 13.23 20.11
CA GLY A 57 -2.75 13.13 20.41
C GLY A 57 -3.15 11.93 21.26
N PHE A 58 -2.22 11.02 21.58
CA PHE A 58 -2.49 9.81 22.35
C PHE A 58 -1.47 9.62 23.46
N LYS A 59 -1.95 9.14 24.62
CA LYS A 59 -1.11 8.72 25.74
C LYS A 59 -0.19 7.60 25.25
N ASP A 60 1.12 7.80 25.39
CA ASP A 60 2.19 6.84 25.04
C ASP A 60 2.61 6.75 23.55
N SER A 61 2.09 7.61 22.64
CA SER A 61 2.57 7.68 21.24
C SER A 61 3.49 8.89 21.01
N THR A 62 4.74 8.65 20.62
CA THR A 62 5.76 9.68 20.35
C THR A 62 5.79 10.17 18.90
N ALA A 63 5.00 9.58 18.00
CA ALA A 63 5.06 9.88 16.57
C ALA A 63 4.24 11.13 16.20
N LYS A 64 4.93 12.20 15.77
CA LYS A 64 4.34 13.51 15.43
C LYS A 64 3.42 13.50 14.20
N TYR A 65 3.44 12.44 13.39
CA TYR A 65 2.88 12.43 12.03
C TYR A 65 1.48 11.83 11.90
N HIS A 66 0.99 11.07 12.90
CA HIS A 66 -0.33 10.43 12.83
C HIS A 66 -1.47 11.45 12.69
N ARG A 67 -1.36 12.63 13.32
CA ARG A 67 -2.37 13.69 13.24
C ARG A 67 -2.52 14.24 11.83
N THR A 68 -1.41 14.35 11.08
CA THR A 68 -1.43 14.76 9.67
C THR A 68 -2.19 13.75 8.83
N LEU A 69 -1.98 12.45 9.05
CA LEU A 69 -2.69 11.39 8.33
C LEU A 69 -4.21 11.44 8.58
N VAL A 70 -4.63 11.67 9.83
CA VAL A 70 -6.04 11.86 10.19
C VAL A 70 -6.60 13.14 9.55
N GLN A 71 -5.88 14.26 9.63
CA GLN A 71 -6.40 15.56 9.20
C GLN A 71 -6.50 15.69 7.68
N VAL A 72 -5.46 15.24 6.97
CA VAL A 72 -5.32 15.37 5.51
C VAL A 72 -6.05 14.26 4.79
N TYR A 73 -5.89 13.00 5.22
CA TYR A 73 -6.38 11.83 4.48
C TYR A 73 -7.61 11.17 5.12
N ASN A 74 -8.09 11.69 6.25
CA ASN A 74 -9.17 11.09 7.05
C ASN A 74 -8.89 9.61 7.40
N LEU A 75 -7.63 9.25 7.66
CA LEU A 75 -7.34 7.93 8.21
C LEU A 75 -7.89 7.84 9.64
N ASP A 76 -8.42 6.68 10.02
CA ASP A 76 -8.76 6.43 11.42
C ASP A 76 -7.49 6.46 12.28
N SER A 77 -7.61 6.79 13.56
CA SER A 77 -6.47 6.95 14.46
C SER A 77 -5.66 5.66 14.62
N SER A 78 -6.32 4.50 14.64
CA SER A 78 -5.70 3.18 14.80
C SER A 78 -4.88 2.81 13.56
N LEU A 79 -5.41 3.08 12.36
CA LEU A 79 -4.65 2.92 11.12
C LEU A 79 -3.45 3.88 11.07
N SER A 80 -3.66 5.14 11.44
CA SER A 80 -2.60 6.15 11.46
C SER A 80 -1.47 5.78 12.42
N GLU A 81 -1.82 5.27 13.60
CA GLU A 81 -0.86 4.79 14.60
C GLU A 81 -0.11 3.55 14.11
N PHE A 82 -0.82 2.60 13.51
CA PHE A 82 -0.19 1.41 12.94
C PHE A 82 0.88 1.77 11.89
N LEU A 83 0.57 2.67 10.96
CA LEU A 83 1.49 3.06 9.88
C LEU A 83 2.78 3.71 10.40
N VAL A 84 2.73 4.42 11.53
CA VAL A 84 3.91 5.08 12.11
C VAL A 84 4.55 4.28 13.24
N SER A 85 3.98 3.13 13.62
CA SER A 85 4.41 2.34 14.80
C SER A 85 5.82 1.75 14.69
N LYS A 86 6.32 1.58 13.46
CA LYS A 86 7.68 1.09 13.19
C LYS A 86 8.73 2.19 13.19
N LEU A 87 8.30 3.45 13.21
CA LEU A 87 9.19 4.60 13.10
C LEU A 87 9.67 5.02 14.48
N PRO A 88 10.94 5.42 14.62
CA PRO A 88 11.43 5.96 15.88
C PRO A 88 10.69 7.26 16.24
N ALA A 89 10.74 7.63 17.52
CA ALA A 89 10.11 8.86 18.03
C ALA A 89 10.54 10.12 17.26
N GLU A 90 11.80 10.13 16.83
CA GLU A 90 12.36 11.11 15.92
C GLU A 90 12.95 10.33 14.74
N PHE A 91 12.52 10.66 13.53
CA PHE A 91 13.01 10.09 12.29
C PHE A 91 13.02 11.18 11.21
N SER A 92 13.90 11.03 10.23
CA SER A 92 13.90 11.77 8.98
C SER A 92 13.08 11.03 7.93
N LEU A 93 12.49 11.71 6.95
CA LEU A 93 11.81 11.01 5.85
C LEU A 93 12.75 10.08 5.07
N ALA A 94 14.05 10.34 5.07
CA ALA A 94 15.05 9.46 4.45
C ALA A 94 15.15 8.10 5.17
N ASP A 95 14.81 8.03 6.46
CA ASP A 95 14.82 6.78 7.23
C ASP A 95 13.74 5.79 6.73
N LEU A 96 12.72 6.27 6.00
CA LEU A 96 11.72 5.42 5.36
C LEU A 96 12.29 4.63 4.17
N GLY A 97 13.44 5.05 3.63
CA GLY A 97 14.13 4.38 2.53
C GLY A 97 15.04 3.22 2.98
N GLU A 98 15.08 2.88 4.28
CA GLU A 98 15.85 1.74 4.75
C GLU A 98 15.21 0.42 4.28
N HIS A 99 15.92 -0.27 3.39
CA HIS A 99 15.43 -1.49 2.76
C HIS A 99 15.08 -2.56 3.80
N ASN A 100 13.91 -3.18 3.61
CA ASN A 100 13.36 -4.24 4.46
C ASN A 100 12.89 -3.81 5.86
N VAL A 101 12.89 -2.52 6.21
CA VAL A 101 12.23 -2.02 7.44
C VAL A 101 10.76 -1.67 7.16
N VAL A 102 10.52 -0.73 6.26
CA VAL A 102 9.20 -0.40 5.69
C VAL A 102 9.27 -0.51 4.17
N GLU A 103 10.34 0.02 3.57
CA GLU A 103 10.63 -0.11 2.14
C GLU A 103 10.78 -1.59 1.74
N HIS A 104 10.23 -1.92 0.58
CA HIS A 104 10.27 -3.25 0.01
C HIS A 104 10.29 -3.21 -1.54
N ASP A 105 10.85 -4.27 -2.11
CA ASP A 105 10.83 -4.52 -3.56
C ASP A 105 9.40 -4.69 -4.11
N ALA A 106 9.26 -4.68 -5.43
CA ALA A 106 7.97 -4.69 -6.10
C ALA A 106 7.09 -3.48 -5.71
N SER A 107 7.72 -2.33 -5.49
CA SER A 107 7.05 -1.04 -5.25
C SER A 107 6.27 -0.55 -6.48
N LEU A 108 5.26 0.31 -6.26
CA LEU A 108 4.41 0.82 -7.34
C LEU A 108 5.18 1.71 -8.33
N VAL A 109 6.01 2.61 -7.84
CA VAL A 109 6.73 3.58 -8.67
C VAL A 109 8.20 3.75 -8.29
N HIS A 110 8.70 2.94 -7.34
CA HIS A 110 10.11 2.92 -6.96
C HIS A 110 10.77 1.65 -7.49
N ASP A 111 12.01 1.81 -7.93
CA ASP A 111 12.84 0.71 -8.38
C ASP A 111 13.27 -0.17 -7.20
N ASP A 112 13.40 -1.48 -7.43
CA ASP A 112 13.85 -2.43 -6.40
C ASP A 112 15.26 -2.07 -5.90
N SER A 113 15.52 -2.31 -4.61
CA SER A 113 16.70 -1.81 -3.89
C SER A 113 18.02 -2.26 -4.51
N TRP A 114 18.04 -3.47 -5.10
CA TRP A 114 19.19 -4.04 -5.80
C TRP A 114 19.76 -3.14 -6.91
N LYS A 115 18.93 -2.28 -7.53
CA LYS A 115 19.40 -1.36 -8.57
C LYS A 115 20.31 -0.25 -8.02
N GLY A 116 20.44 -0.14 -6.70
CA GLY A 116 21.36 0.81 -6.03
C GLY A 116 20.98 2.28 -6.21
N GLN A 117 19.71 2.54 -6.54
CA GLN A 117 19.14 3.87 -6.62
C GLN A 117 18.63 4.29 -5.24
N ASP A 118 18.42 5.60 -5.05
CA ASP A 118 17.71 6.11 -3.88
C ASP A 118 16.30 5.50 -3.84
N PRO A 119 15.93 4.74 -2.78
CA PRO A 119 14.64 4.07 -2.69
C PRO A 119 13.44 5.03 -2.66
N SER A 120 13.66 6.32 -2.35
CA SER A 120 12.63 7.37 -2.41
C SER A 120 12.46 7.98 -3.81
N SER A 121 13.36 7.69 -4.75
CA SER A 121 13.31 8.26 -6.09
C SER A 121 12.26 7.58 -6.97
N VAL A 122 11.33 8.37 -7.51
CA VAL A 122 10.31 7.90 -8.45
C VAL A 122 10.93 7.44 -9.78
N SER A 123 10.74 6.17 -10.11
CA SER A 123 11.11 5.58 -11.39
C SER A 123 10.15 6.02 -12.50
N ALA A 124 10.62 6.87 -13.41
CA ALA A 124 9.82 7.37 -14.52
C ALA A 124 9.22 6.25 -15.40
N THR A 125 9.93 5.12 -15.53
CA THR A 125 9.47 3.95 -16.26
C THR A 125 8.29 3.29 -15.58
N LEU A 126 8.40 3.01 -14.26
CA LEU A 126 7.33 2.39 -13.49
C LEU A 126 6.10 3.32 -13.38
N ALA A 127 6.32 4.60 -13.11
CA ALA A 127 5.28 5.61 -13.08
C ALA A 127 4.55 5.71 -14.43
N THR A 128 5.26 5.78 -15.55
CA THR A 128 4.64 5.80 -16.88
C THR A 128 3.83 4.54 -17.15
N ASN A 129 4.37 3.36 -16.80
CA ASN A 129 3.68 2.09 -16.96
C ASN A 129 2.37 2.07 -16.17
N LEU A 130 2.39 2.41 -14.87
CA LEU A 130 1.17 2.46 -14.05
C LEU A 130 0.14 3.46 -14.61
N LEU A 131 0.57 4.70 -14.88
CA LEU A 131 -0.32 5.79 -15.30
C LEU A 131 -0.91 5.57 -16.71
N SER A 132 -0.25 4.80 -17.57
CA SER A 132 -0.79 4.42 -18.88
C SER A 132 -1.95 3.42 -18.82
N ARG A 133 -2.19 2.78 -17.66
CA ARG A 133 -3.21 1.72 -17.49
C ARG A 133 -4.59 2.25 -17.09
N GLY A 134 -4.78 3.56 -17.09
CA GLY A 134 -6.10 4.14 -16.94
C GLY A 134 -7.06 3.57 -17.98
N ASN A 135 -8.30 3.28 -17.57
CA ASN A 135 -9.33 2.85 -18.50
C ASN A 135 -9.70 4.00 -19.49
N LYS A 136 -10.74 3.79 -20.31
CA LYS A 136 -11.21 4.81 -21.27
C LYS A 136 -11.54 6.17 -20.63
N ASP A 137 -11.90 6.17 -19.36
CA ASP A 137 -12.25 7.36 -18.58
C ASP A 137 -11.05 7.87 -17.75
N ARG A 138 -9.84 7.38 -18.03
CA ARG A 138 -8.59 7.74 -17.35
C ARG A 138 -8.59 7.37 -15.85
N GLN A 139 -9.29 6.29 -15.49
CA GLN A 139 -9.37 5.81 -14.11
C GLN A 139 -8.51 4.55 -13.89
N LEU A 140 -7.70 4.56 -12.83
CA LEU A 140 -7.05 3.39 -12.25
C LEU A 140 -8.03 2.70 -11.30
N THR A 141 -8.53 1.53 -11.72
CA THR A 141 -9.52 0.75 -10.95
C THR A 141 -8.84 -0.26 -10.03
N ARG A 142 -9.61 -0.93 -9.16
CA ARG A 142 -9.12 -2.09 -8.37
C ARG A 142 -8.50 -3.16 -9.26
N THR A 143 -9.14 -3.49 -10.38
CA THR A 143 -8.62 -4.49 -11.33
C THR A 143 -7.31 -4.04 -11.94
N THR A 144 -7.20 -2.77 -12.31
CA THR A 144 -5.96 -2.17 -12.83
C THR A 144 -4.82 -2.28 -11.82
N LEU A 145 -5.04 -1.84 -10.58
CA LEU A 145 -4.04 -1.87 -9.52
C LEU A 145 -3.65 -3.31 -9.16
N ALA A 146 -4.62 -4.23 -9.07
CA ALA A 146 -4.36 -5.63 -8.81
C ALA A 146 -3.50 -6.28 -9.90
N ARG A 147 -3.81 -6.04 -11.17
CA ARG A 147 -3.02 -6.54 -12.29
C ARG A 147 -1.60 -5.95 -12.27
N TYR A 148 -1.47 -4.65 -12.02
CA TYR A 148 -0.16 -4.00 -11.94
C TYR A 148 0.70 -4.53 -10.79
N ARG A 149 0.13 -4.74 -9.59
CA ARG A 149 0.81 -5.36 -8.44
C ARG A 149 1.32 -6.76 -8.77
N PHE A 150 0.48 -7.59 -9.39
CA PHE A 150 0.86 -8.92 -9.86
C PHE A 150 2.07 -8.86 -10.81
N GLU A 151 2.05 -7.96 -11.78
CA GLU A 151 3.14 -7.81 -12.74
C GLU A 151 4.42 -7.27 -12.10
N ARG A 152 4.33 -6.36 -11.12
CA ARG A 152 5.49 -5.90 -10.35
C ARG A 152 6.14 -7.03 -9.56
N GLU A 153 5.33 -7.86 -8.88
CA GLU A 153 5.83 -9.04 -8.18
C GLU A 153 6.50 -10.03 -9.14
N ALA A 154 5.91 -10.26 -10.33
CA ALA A 154 6.49 -11.14 -11.33
C ALA A 154 7.80 -10.61 -11.93
N ASP A 155 7.87 -9.31 -12.19
CA ASP A 155 9.07 -8.61 -12.67
C ASP A 155 10.21 -8.67 -11.65
N SER A 156 9.93 -8.31 -10.39
CA SER A 156 10.90 -8.41 -9.30
C SER A 156 11.34 -9.86 -9.06
N ALA A 157 10.43 -10.84 -9.12
CA ALA A 157 10.79 -12.25 -9.00
C ALA A 157 11.68 -12.77 -10.15
N ALA A 158 11.65 -12.10 -11.31
CA ALA A 158 12.46 -12.48 -12.47
C ALA A 158 13.84 -11.80 -12.48
N TYR A 159 13.95 -10.57 -11.95
CA TYR A 159 15.12 -9.72 -12.15
C TYR A 159 15.81 -9.23 -10.89
N THR A 160 15.19 -9.38 -9.71
CA THR A 160 15.76 -8.93 -8.43
C THR A 160 16.35 -10.13 -7.68
N PRO A 161 17.67 -10.14 -7.40
CA PRO A 161 18.30 -11.18 -6.60
C PRO A 161 17.62 -11.31 -5.24
N GLU A 162 17.49 -12.55 -4.76
CA GLU A 162 16.94 -12.87 -3.42
C GLU A 162 15.48 -12.43 -3.18
N PHE A 163 14.76 -11.99 -4.22
CA PHE A 163 13.38 -11.50 -4.07
C PHE A 163 12.45 -12.52 -3.41
N LYS A 164 12.60 -13.82 -3.71
CA LYS A 164 11.71 -14.85 -3.14
C LYS A 164 11.97 -15.08 -1.65
N GLU A 165 13.20 -14.82 -1.22
CA GLU A 165 13.67 -14.94 0.15
C GLU A 165 13.25 -13.70 0.97
N THR A 166 13.28 -12.51 0.38
CA THR A 166 12.99 -11.24 1.06
C THR A 166 11.50 -10.84 0.98
N PHE A 167 10.81 -11.13 -0.12
CA PHE A 167 9.39 -10.76 -0.34
C PHE A 167 8.43 -11.76 0.31
N THR A 168 8.35 -11.69 1.64
CA THR A 168 7.52 -12.56 2.47
C THR A 168 6.01 -12.29 2.28
N THR A 169 5.17 -13.17 2.84
CA THR A 169 3.72 -12.95 2.85
C THR A 169 3.31 -11.65 3.55
N GLU A 170 4.07 -11.23 4.57
CA GLU A 170 3.87 -9.97 5.29
C GLU A 170 4.18 -8.78 4.39
N ARG A 171 5.33 -8.78 3.69
CA ARG A 171 5.67 -7.72 2.74
C ARG A 171 4.70 -7.64 1.58
N ALA A 172 4.28 -8.79 1.04
CA ALA A 172 3.24 -8.83 0.02
C ALA A 172 1.96 -8.15 0.53
N LEU A 173 1.53 -8.44 1.76
CA LEU A 173 0.36 -7.77 2.34
C LEU A 173 0.56 -6.25 2.44
N THR A 174 1.69 -5.79 2.99
CA THR A 174 2.01 -4.35 3.09
C THR A 174 1.89 -3.68 1.72
N ALA A 175 2.48 -4.29 0.70
CA ALA A 175 2.49 -3.77 -0.65
C ALA A 175 1.09 -3.67 -1.30
N TYR A 176 0.18 -4.61 -1.01
CA TYR A 176 -1.23 -4.49 -1.39
C TYR A 176 -2.00 -3.50 -0.52
N ALA A 177 -1.64 -3.37 0.76
CA ALA A 177 -2.25 -2.43 1.68
C ALA A 177 -1.92 -0.98 1.31
N GLU A 178 -0.71 -0.69 0.85
CA GLU A 178 -0.34 0.63 0.31
C GLU A 178 -1.20 1.01 -0.89
N ALA A 179 -1.35 0.10 -1.87
CA ALA A 179 -2.23 0.32 -3.01
C ALA A 179 -3.70 0.49 -2.60
N ALA A 180 -4.15 -0.25 -1.58
CA ALA A 180 -5.49 -0.14 -1.03
C ALA A 180 -5.72 1.21 -0.33
N VAL A 181 -4.80 1.64 0.54
CA VAL A 181 -4.89 2.94 1.22
C VAL A 181 -4.87 4.07 0.20
N MET A 182 -3.98 4.02 -0.80
CA MET A 182 -3.95 4.99 -1.89
C MET A 182 -5.32 5.07 -2.61
N LEU A 183 -5.93 3.92 -2.93
CA LEU A 183 -7.26 3.86 -3.54
C LEU A 183 -8.37 4.42 -2.64
N LEU A 184 -8.32 4.13 -1.35
CA LEU A 184 -9.33 4.62 -0.39
C LEU A 184 -9.22 6.12 -0.16
N VAL A 185 -8.00 6.67 -0.16
CA VAL A 185 -7.68 8.08 0.11
C VAL A 185 -7.86 8.97 -1.11
N MET A 186 -7.41 8.53 -2.28
CA MET A 186 -7.40 9.31 -3.53
C MET A 186 -8.53 8.93 -4.48
N GLY A 187 -9.26 7.85 -4.19
CA GLY A 187 -10.27 7.34 -5.11
C GLY A 187 -11.61 8.05 -4.99
N GLU A 188 -12.24 8.30 -6.14
CA GLU A 188 -13.62 8.74 -6.19
C GLU A 188 -14.53 7.64 -5.62
N GLN A 189 -15.29 7.98 -4.57
CA GLN A 189 -16.11 7.03 -3.80
C GLN A 189 -15.33 5.78 -3.35
N SER A 190 -13.99 5.89 -3.22
CA SER A 190 -13.08 4.79 -2.88
C SER A 190 -13.12 3.59 -3.86
N THR A 191 -13.41 3.84 -5.14
CA THR A 191 -13.54 2.81 -6.18
C THR A 191 -12.47 2.86 -7.27
N SER A 192 -12.02 4.06 -7.64
CA SER A 192 -10.99 4.28 -8.66
C SER A 192 -10.30 5.63 -8.47
N ILE A 193 -9.04 5.74 -8.87
CA ILE A 193 -8.25 6.98 -8.83
C ILE A 193 -8.12 7.51 -10.25
N SER A 194 -8.30 8.81 -10.50
CA SER A 194 -7.95 9.37 -11.81
C SER A 194 -6.45 9.28 -12.05
N VAL A 195 -6.03 9.10 -13.29
CA VAL A 195 -4.60 9.07 -13.65
C VAL A 195 -3.93 10.39 -13.26
N GLU A 196 -4.65 11.50 -13.34
CA GLU A 196 -4.19 12.82 -12.97
C GLU A 196 -3.97 12.92 -11.45
N HIS A 197 -4.90 12.40 -10.62
CA HIS A 197 -4.72 12.33 -9.17
C HIS A 197 -3.56 11.42 -8.79
N ALA A 198 -3.46 10.25 -9.43
CA ALA A 198 -2.37 9.31 -9.20
C ALA A 198 -1.01 9.92 -9.60
N ARG A 199 -0.94 10.69 -10.68
CA ARG A 199 0.28 11.41 -11.08
C ARG A 199 0.68 12.47 -10.07
N ALA A 200 -0.25 13.33 -9.68
CA ALA A 200 0.02 14.39 -8.70
C ALA A 200 0.55 13.78 -7.40
N PHE A 201 -0.08 12.70 -6.94
CA PHE A 201 0.29 12.07 -5.68
C PHE A 201 1.61 11.27 -5.75
N LEU A 202 1.78 10.41 -6.75
CA LEU A 202 2.92 9.47 -6.83
C LEU A 202 4.18 10.06 -7.48
N VAL A 203 4.03 11.08 -8.32
CA VAL A 203 5.15 11.61 -9.14
C VAL A 203 5.47 13.05 -8.77
N GLU A 204 4.45 13.88 -8.56
CA GLU A 204 4.65 15.28 -8.15
C GLU A 204 4.70 15.44 -6.62
N GLU A 205 4.48 14.35 -5.87
CA GLU A 205 4.44 14.30 -4.41
C GLU A 205 3.54 15.38 -3.80
N ARG A 206 2.39 15.60 -4.45
CA ARG A 206 1.48 16.71 -4.16
C ARG A 206 0.04 16.22 -4.09
N LEU A 207 -0.76 16.87 -3.26
CA LEU A 207 -2.22 16.70 -3.33
C LEU A 207 -2.77 17.32 -4.62
N PRO A 208 -3.68 16.63 -5.35
CA PRO A 208 -4.42 17.23 -6.45
C PRO A 208 -5.12 18.53 -6.02
N ASP A 209 -5.26 19.50 -6.92
CA ASP A 209 -5.84 20.82 -6.58
C ASP A 209 -7.31 20.72 -6.14
N ASP A 210 -8.04 19.76 -6.70
CA ASP A 210 -9.42 19.44 -6.38
C ASP A 210 -9.57 18.31 -5.36
N TYR A 211 -8.46 17.93 -4.69
CA TYR A 211 -8.47 16.88 -3.69
C TYR A 211 -9.46 17.16 -2.57
N LYS A 212 -10.29 16.15 -2.30
CA LYS A 212 -11.17 16.12 -1.13
C LYS A 212 -10.89 14.84 -0.39
N LYS A 213 -10.57 14.98 0.90
CA LYS A 213 -10.39 13.82 1.76
C LYS A 213 -11.68 12.99 1.83
N PRO A 214 -11.59 11.67 2.07
CA PRO A 214 -12.74 10.80 2.24
C PRO A 214 -13.74 11.36 3.26
N SER A 215 -15.04 11.28 2.99
CA SER A 215 -16.07 11.78 3.90
C SER A 215 -16.21 10.93 5.16
N GLU A 216 -15.94 9.63 5.03
CA GLU A 216 -15.88 8.68 6.14
C GLU A 216 -14.42 8.31 6.45
N PRO A 217 -14.07 8.03 7.72
CA PRO A 217 -12.73 7.62 8.06
C PRO A 217 -12.29 6.35 7.33
N VAL A 218 -11.10 6.38 6.74
CA VAL A 218 -10.47 5.20 6.14
C VAL A 218 -9.94 4.32 7.26
N THR A 219 -10.53 3.14 7.42
CA THR A 219 -10.22 2.26 8.55
C THR A 219 -9.17 1.19 8.25
N MET A 220 -8.51 0.68 9.29
CA MET A 220 -7.67 -0.52 9.19
C MET A 220 -8.42 -1.70 8.54
N THR A 221 -9.63 -1.99 9.01
CA THR A 221 -10.45 -3.10 8.48
C THR A 221 -10.78 -2.90 7.00
N GLN A 222 -11.14 -1.68 6.61
CA GLN A 222 -11.44 -1.35 5.21
C GLN A 222 -10.19 -1.49 4.32
N SER A 223 -9.04 -1.02 4.81
CA SER A 223 -7.76 -1.11 4.09
C SER A 223 -7.35 -2.56 3.85
N LEU A 224 -7.41 -3.40 4.89
CA LEU A 224 -7.13 -4.84 4.78
C LEU A 224 -8.12 -5.55 3.86
N TRP A 225 -9.40 -5.18 3.93
CA TRP A 225 -10.42 -5.75 3.05
C TRP A 225 -10.15 -5.43 1.58
N VAL A 226 -9.82 -4.18 1.26
CA VAL A 226 -9.48 -3.79 -0.12
C VAL A 226 -8.17 -4.42 -0.57
N ALA A 227 -7.13 -4.46 0.28
CA ALA A 227 -5.85 -5.12 -0.03
C ALA A 227 -6.05 -6.59 -0.43
N LEU A 228 -6.92 -7.28 0.29
CA LEU A 228 -7.28 -8.66 0.02
C LEU A 228 -8.05 -8.84 -1.29
N GLN A 229 -8.97 -7.92 -1.60
CA GLN A 229 -9.65 -7.91 -2.89
C GLN A 229 -8.64 -7.73 -4.03
N LEU A 230 -7.69 -6.80 -3.88
CA LEU A 230 -6.63 -6.60 -4.86
C LEU A 230 -5.78 -7.87 -5.04
N LYS A 231 -5.37 -8.52 -3.95
CA LYS A 231 -4.59 -9.76 -4.01
C LYS A 231 -5.38 -10.92 -4.63
N THR A 232 -6.67 -11.01 -4.35
CA THR A 232 -7.54 -12.03 -4.96
C THR A 232 -7.70 -11.79 -6.46
N LEU A 233 -7.90 -10.54 -6.89
CA LEU A 233 -7.94 -10.16 -8.30
C LEU A 233 -6.60 -10.43 -8.99
N ALA A 234 -5.47 -10.18 -8.33
CA ALA A 234 -4.12 -10.50 -8.82
C ALA A 234 -3.95 -12.01 -9.07
N LEU A 235 -4.42 -12.85 -8.14
CA LEU A 235 -4.37 -14.32 -8.28
C LEU A 235 -5.34 -14.84 -9.36
N LEU A 236 -6.53 -14.24 -9.49
CA LEU A 236 -7.45 -14.60 -10.58
C LEU A 236 -6.88 -14.25 -11.96
N ASN A 237 -6.17 -13.12 -12.04
CA ASN A 237 -5.47 -12.69 -13.25
C ASN A 237 -4.39 -13.70 -13.70
N LEU A 238 -3.75 -14.39 -12.76
CA LEU A 238 -2.82 -15.50 -13.03
C LEU A 238 -3.58 -16.72 -13.58
N LEU A 239 -4.66 -17.14 -12.91
CA LEU A 239 -5.45 -18.31 -13.34
C LEU A 239 -6.03 -18.13 -14.76
N VAL A 240 -6.50 -16.93 -15.10
CA VAL A 240 -7.00 -16.62 -16.45
C VAL A 240 -5.87 -16.70 -17.49
N ALA A 241 -4.67 -16.21 -17.16
CA ALA A 241 -3.51 -16.26 -18.05
C ALA A 241 -3.05 -17.71 -18.30
N ASP A 242 -2.97 -18.53 -17.25
CA ASP A 242 -2.56 -19.94 -17.35
C ASP A 242 -3.58 -20.81 -18.10
N LEU A 243 -4.86 -20.45 -18.06
CA LEU A 243 -5.93 -21.17 -18.75
C LEU A 243 -6.17 -20.69 -20.19
N GLY A 244 -5.39 -19.71 -20.69
CA GLY A 244 -5.47 -19.25 -22.07
C GLY A 244 -6.78 -18.54 -22.45
N PHE A 245 -7.57 -18.08 -21.47
CA PHE A 245 -8.75 -17.27 -21.75
C PHE A 245 -8.33 -15.85 -22.11
N SER A 246 -8.38 -15.52 -23.41
CA SER A 246 -8.22 -14.14 -23.87
C SER A 246 -9.29 -13.25 -23.23
N THR A 247 -8.83 -12.16 -22.63
CA THR A 247 -9.51 -11.21 -21.75
C THR A 247 -10.95 -10.86 -22.18
N ILE A 248 -11.96 -11.27 -21.39
CA ILE A 248 -13.28 -10.62 -21.34
C ILE A 248 -13.36 -9.96 -19.97
N LEU A 249 -12.78 -8.78 -19.82
CA LEU A 249 -13.05 -7.82 -18.73
C LEU A 249 -12.33 -6.52 -19.10
N THR A 250 -12.96 -5.80 -20.04
CA THR A 250 -12.74 -4.38 -20.31
C THR A 250 -13.58 -3.53 -19.37
#